data_AF-A0A920NNH6-F1
#
_entry.id   AF-A0A920NNH6-F1
#
_cell.length_a   1.000
_cell.length_b   1.000
_cell.length_c   1.000
_cell.angle_alpha   90.00
_cell.angle_beta   90.00
_cell.angle_gamma   90.00
#
_symmetry.space_group_name_H-M   'P 1'
#
loop_
_entity.id
_entity.type
_entity.pdbx_description
1 polymer ?
#
loop_
_entity_poly.entity_id
_entity_poly.type
_entity_poly.pdbx_seq_one_letter_code
_entity_poly.pdbx_strand_id
1 'polypeptide(L)' 'MLITKGDELKIVYPQDGLDPSNFLDLDFEVFSLQPMDNPEYKNNLKQSLHYCRTHPEWRLSLQTHKYLQVP' A
#
# COMPACT_ATOMS: atom_id res chain seq x y z
N MET A 1 9.42 16.78 -11.51
CA MET A 1 10.31 15.61 -11.70
C MET A 1 9.47 14.38 -11.41
N LEU A 2 9.37 13.43 -12.34
CA LEU A 2 8.70 12.15 -12.11
C LEU A 2 9.74 11.18 -11.55
N ILE A 3 9.45 10.52 -10.43
CA ILE A 3 10.29 9.47 -9.85
C ILE A 3 9.77 8.13 -10.35
N THR A 4 10.63 7.34 -10.98
CA THR A 4 10.26 6.04 -11.58
C THR A 4 11.08 4.88 -11.03
N LYS A 5 11.92 5.12 -10.01
CA LYS A 5 12.77 4.10 -9.38
C LYS A 5 13.05 4.40 -7.90
N GLY A 6 13.36 3.35 -7.12
CA GLY A 6 13.74 3.46 -5.71
C GLY A 6 13.68 2.12 -4.97
N ASP A 7 13.89 2.12 -3.66
CA ASP A 7 13.89 0.87 -2.88
C ASP A 7 12.46 0.35 -2.63
N GLU A 8 11.54 1.25 -2.28
CA GLU A 8 10.14 0.90 -2.00
C GLU A 8 9.16 1.89 -2.65
N LEU A 9 8.16 1.35 -3.33
CA LEU A 9 6.94 2.07 -3.68
C LEU A 9 5.81 1.67 -2.74
N LYS A 10 5.41 2.60 -1.88
CA LYS A 10 4.29 2.42 -0.96
C LYS A 10 3.07 3.22 -1.41
N ILE A 11 1.96 2.53 -1.60
CA ILE A 11 0.69 3.14 -2.02
C ILE A 11 -0.30 3.11 -0.85
N VAL A 12 -0.92 4.26 -0.56
CA VAL A 12 -2.08 4.31 0.34
C VAL A 12 -3.31 3.78 -0.41
N TYR A 13 -4.02 2.80 0.13
CA TYR A 13 -5.09 2.08 -0.55
C TYR A 13 -6.32 1.88 0.35
N PRO A 14 -7.57 1.95 -0.18
CA PRO A 14 -7.95 2.26 -1.56
C PRO A 14 -7.98 3.76 -1.87
N GLN A 15 -7.81 4.13 -3.14
CA GLN A 15 -8.02 5.50 -3.66
C GLN A 15 -8.83 5.42 -4.97
N ASP A 16 -9.77 6.34 -5.16
CA ASP A 16 -10.61 6.36 -6.36
C ASP A 16 -9.77 6.55 -7.62
N GLY A 17 -10.00 5.68 -8.62
CA GLY A 17 -9.28 5.71 -9.89
C GLY A 17 -7.81 5.21 -9.83
N LEU A 18 -7.36 4.70 -8.68
CA LEU A 18 -6.01 4.17 -8.51
C LEU A 18 -6.03 2.64 -8.52
N ASP A 19 -5.51 2.05 -9.59
CA ASP A 19 -5.14 0.62 -9.63
C ASP A 19 -3.65 0.47 -9.31
N PRO A 20 -3.26 -0.21 -8.22
CA PRO A 20 -1.86 -0.46 -7.89
C PRO A 20 -1.10 -1.16 -9.03
N SER A 21 -1.75 -2.01 -9.82
CA SER A 21 -1.11 -2.73 -10.93
C SER A 21 -0.47 -1.82 -11.98
N ASN A 22 -0.97 -0.57 -12.12
CA ASN A 22 -0.43 0.43 -13.04
C ASN A 22 1.01 0.86 -12.69
N PHE A 23 1.51 0.50 -11.51
CA PHE A 23 2.83 0.90 -11.04
C PHE A 23 3.88 -0.23 -11.13
N LEU A 24 3.49 -1.44 -11.52
CA LEU A 24 4.39 -2.59 -11.55
C LEU A 24 5.50 -2.48 -12.61
N ASP A 25 5.35 -1.59 -13.59
CA ASP A 25 6.38 -1.29 -14.59
C ASP A 25 7.48 -0.33 -14.08
N LEU A 26 7.34 0.20 -12.86
CA LEU A 26 8.34 1.07 -12.24
C LEU A 26 9.46 0.26 -11.58
N ASP A 27 10.65 0.84 -11.51
CA ASP A 27 11.87 0.16 -11.06
C ASP A 27 12.03 0.25 -9.53
N PHE A 28 11.17 -0.49 -8.80
CA PHE A 28 11.20 -0.59 -7.34
C PHE A 28 11.43 -2.03 -6.85
N GLU A 29 12.22 -2.19 -5.79
CA GLU A 29 12.48 -3.51 -5.20
C GLU A 29 11.29 -4.04 -4.38
N VAL A 30 10.55 -3.14 -3.74
CA VAL A 30 9.40 -3.48 -2.88
C VAL A 30 8.16 -2.70 -3.29
N PHE A 31 7.08 -3.40 -3.57
CA PHE A 31 5.74 -2.83 -3.74
C PHE A 31 4.90 -3.11 -2.49
N SER A 32 4.38 -2.06 -1.86
CA SER A 32 3.59 -2.21 -0.64
C SER A 32 2.29 -1.40 -0.65
N LEU A 33 1.24 -1.99 -0.07
CA LEU A 33 -0.04 -1.33 0.18
C LEU A 33 -0.18 -1.00 1.66
N GLN A 34 -0.39 0.28 1.95
CA GLN A 34 -0.76 0.77 3.26
C GLN A 34 -2.26 1.05 3.29
N PRO A 35 -3.04 0.43 4.19
CA PRO A 35 -4.44 0.77 4.36
C PRO A 35 -4.59 2.26 4.66
N MET A 36 -5.52 2.92 3.98
CA MET A 36 -5.86 4.32 4.24
C MET A 36 -6.37 4.47 5.67
N ASP A 37 -5.78 5.41 6.41
CA ASP A 37 -6.14 5.69 7.79
C ASP A 37 -7.22 6.78 7.86
N ASN A 38 -8.46 6.32 7.90
CA ASN A 38 -9.66 7.14 7.96
C ASN A 38 -10.74 6.38 8.79
N PRO A 39 -11.95 6.92 8.98
CA PRO A 39 -13.01 6.23 9.74
C PRO A 39 -13.34 4.81 9.22
N GLU A 40 -13.09 4.54 7.94
CA GLU A 40 -13.31 3.26 7.27
C GLU A 40 -12.07 2.32 7.32
N TYR A 41 -11.09 2.57 8.19
CA TYR A 41 -9.83 1.83 8.25
C TYR A 41 -10.01 0.30 8.24
N LYS A 42 -10.99 -0.23 8.99
CA LYS A 42 -11.26 -1.68 9.03
C LYS A 42 -11.65 -2.23 7.66
N ASN A 43 -12.39 -1.46 6.88
CA ASN A 43 -12.76 -1.82 5.53
C ASN A 43 -11.54 -1.69 4.59
N ASN A 44 -10.78 -0.61 4.70
CA ASN A 44 -9.57 -0.39 3.89
C ASN A 44 -8.55 -1.51 4.11
N LEU A 45 -8.34 -1.92 5.36
CA LEU A 45 -7.46 -3.03 5.73
C LEU A 45 -7.90 -4.35 5.06
N LYS A 46 -9.19 -4.66 5.06
CA LYS A 46 -9.72 -5.86 4.37
C LYS A 46 -9.47 -5.80 2.87
N GLN A 47 -9.66 -4.64 2.26
CA GLN A 47 -9.42 -4.44 0.83
C GLN A 47 -7.92 -4.58 0.50
N SER A 48 -7.03 -3.93 1.26
CA SER A 48 -5.58 -4.07 1.09
C SER A 48 -5.13 -5.53 1.27
N LEU A 49 -5.64 -6.23 2.29
CA LEU A 49 -5.36 -7.64 2.52
C LEU A 49 -5.82 -8.52 1.35
N HIS A 50 -7.03 -8.26 0.85
CA HIS A 50 -7.57 -9.00 -0.28
C HIS A 50 -6.72 -8.78 -1.53
N TYR A 51 -6.33 -7.53 -1.81
CA TYR A 51 -5.51 -7.18 -2.96
C TYR A 51 -4.13 -7.84 -2.91
N CYS A 52 -3.41 -7.75 -1.79
CA CYS A 52 -2.11 -8.40 -1.62
C CYS A 52 -2.20 -9.93 -1.71
N ARG A 53 -3.35 -10.52 -1.37
CA ARG A 53 -3.57 -11.96 -1.50
C ARG A 53 -3.77 -12.38 -2.97
N THR A 54 -4.36 -11.52 -3.79
CA THR A 54 -4.60 -11.79 -5.22
C THR A 54 -3.43 -11.35 -6.11
N HIS A 55 -2.59 -10.43 -5.63
CA HIS A 55 -1.42 -9.89 -6.34
C HIS A 55 -0.16 -10.06 -5.46
N PRO A 56 0.56 -11.20 -5.57
CA PRO A 56 1.65 -11.57 -4.65
C PRO A 56 2.87 -10.65 -4.71
N GLU A 57 3.03 -9.86 -5.77
CA GLU A 57 3.99 -8.77 -5.88
C GLU A 57 3.78 -7.66 -4.84
N TRP A 58 2.56 -7.50 -4.30
CA TRP A 58 2.23 -6.50 -3.30
C TRP A 58 2.30 -7.04 -1.87
N ARG A 59 2.98 -6.30 -1.00
CA ARG A 59 3.05 -6.59 0.44
C ARG A 59 2.17 -5.65 1.26
N LEU A 60 1.57 -6.15 2.33
CA LEU A 60 0.84 -5.29 3.27
C LEU A 60 1.81 -4.52 4.16
N SER A 61 1.67 -3.20 4.22
CA SER A 61 2.41 -2.30 5.11
C SER A 61 1.49 -1.75 6.20
N LEU A 62 1.76 -2.09 7.45
CA LEU A 62 0.98 -1.62 8.60
C LEU A 62 1.76 -0.58 9.40
N GLN A 63 1.07 0.49 9.79
CA GLN A 63 1.63 1.50 10.69
C GLN A 63 1.59 1.01 12.14
N THR A 64 2.51 0.10 12.48
CA THR A 64 2.61 -0.52 13.80
C THR A 64 2.82 0.49 14.94
N HIS A 65 3.50 1.60 14.68
CA HIS A 65 3.72 2.68 15.65
C HIS A 65 2.39 3.31 16.17
N LYS A 66 1.34 3.36 15.34
CA LYS A 66 0.02 3.84 15.77
C LYS A 66 -0.66 2.94 16.80
N TYR A 67 -0.40 1.64 16.71
CA TYR A 67 -0.91 0.67 17.69
C TYR A 67 -0.09 0.66 18.97
N LEU A 68 1.21 0.96 18.85
CA LEU A 68 2.14 0.91 19.97
C LEU A 68 2.26 2.24 20.74
N GLN A 69 1.61 3.32 20.26
CA GLN A 69 1.69 4.67 20.83
C GLN A 69 3.14 5.18 20.97
N VAL A 70 4.00 4.80 20.03
CA VAL A 70 5.41 5.25 19.97
C VAL A 70 5.59 6.18 18.78
N PRO A 71 6.43 7.23 18.89
CA PRO A 71 6.80 8.07 17.75
C PRO A 71 7.56 7.29 16.67
#